data_AF-A0A9D1STT4-F1
#
_entry.id   AF-A0A9D1STT4-F1
#
_cell.length_a   1.000
_cell.length_b   1.000
_cell.length_c   1.000
_cell.angle_alpha   90.00
_cell.angle_beta   90.00
_cell.angle_gamma   90.00
#
_symmetry.space_group_name_H-M   'P 1'
#
loop_
_entity.id
_entity.type
_entity.pdbx_description
1 polymer ?
#
loop_
_entity_poly.entity_id
_entity_poly.type
_entity_poly.pdbx_seq_one_letter_code
_entity_poly.pdbx_strand_id
1 'polypeptide(L)'
;MQYITEEQMHRIESDTCAALRNEPRATIRIEPLHGEAYWEGGINGHFFRVPTGVPVEVPESLARLIAAGERVRVASAERLSPYRRGGGRRVG
;
A
#
# COMPACT_ATOMS: atom_id res chain seq x y z
N MET A 1 21.85 9.18 23.51
CA MET A 1 21.19 8.75 22.26
C MET A 1 22.28 8.28 21.32
N GLN A 2 22.22 7.04 20.84
CA GLN A 2 23.10 6.58 19.75
C GLN A 2 22.43 6.94 18.43
N TYR A 3 23.14 7.70 17.60
CA TYR A 3 22.71 8.02 16.24
C TYR A 3 23.30 6.99 15.29
N ILE A 4 22.46 6.49 14.37
CA ILE A 4 22.87 5.60 13.29
C ILE A 4 23.76 6.40 12.33
N THR A 5 24.88 5.81 11.91
CA THR A 5 25.80 6.43 10.94
C THR A 5 25.26 6.28 9.51
N GLU A 6 25.71 7.11 8.58
CA GLU A 6 25.32 7.01 7.16
C GLU A 6 25.61 5.62 6.56
N GLU A 7 26.75 5.03 6.92
CA GLU A 7 27.10 3.67 6.50
C GLU A 7 26.14 2.60 7.02
N GLN A 8 25.61 2.81 8.23
CA GLN A 8 24.61 1.92 8.81
C GLN A 8 23.25 2.11 8.13
N MET A 9 22.85 3.35 7.79
CA MET A 9 21.64 3.61 7.01
C MET A 9 21.70 2.93 5.65
N HIS A 10 22.80 3.12 4.90
CA HIS A 10 22.97 2.52 3.57
C HIS A 10 22.95 0.98 3.62
N ARG A 11 23.56 0.37 4.66
CA ARG A 11 23.49 -1.08 4.86
C ARG A 11 22.05 -1.55 5.07
N ILE A 12 21.29 -0.88 5.94
CA ILE A 12 19.90 -1.22 6.21
C ILE A 12 19.05 -1.14 4.93
N GLU A 13 19.22 -0.08 4.13
CA GLU A 13 18.50 0.07 2.87
C GLU A 13 18.82 -1.04 1.87
N SER A 14 20.12 -1.34 1.71
CA SER A 14 20.61 -2.41 0.83
C SER A 14 20.08 -3.78 1.24
N ASP A 15 20.14 -4.10 2.54
CA ASP A 15 19.68 -5.38 3.09
C ASP A 15 18.17 -5.55 2.92
N THR A 16 17.41 -4.47 3.13
CA THR A 16 15.97 -4.44 2.89
C THR A 16 15.63 -4.69 1.43
N CYS A 17 16.40 -4.09 0.51
CA CYS A 17 16.22 -4.24 -0.92
C CYS A 17 16.49 -5.70 -1.37
N ALA A 18 17.55 -6.30 -0.81
CA ALA A 18 17.87 -7.71 -1.03
C ALA A 18 16.80 -8.64 -0.48
N ALA A 19 16.29 -8.37 0.73
CA ALA A 19 15.22 -9.14 1.34
C ALA A 19 13.93 -9.12 0.50
N LEU A 20 13.50 -7.94 0.04
CA LEU A 20 12.32 -7.80 -0.84
C LEU A 20 12.51 -8.49 -2.19
N ARG A 21 13.74 -8.54 -2.71
CA ARG A 21 14.03 -9.24 -3.96
C ARG A 21 13.87 -10.75 -3.81
N ASN A 22 14.34 -11.30 -2.70
CA ASN A 22 14.35 -12.73 -2.39
C ASN A 22 13.04 -13.24 -1.76
N GLU A 23 12.10 -12.35 -1.49
CA GLU A 23 10.81 -12.72 -0.92
C GLU A 23 9.99 -13.57 -1.91
N PRO A 24 9.22 -14.56 -1.41
CA PRO A 24 8.21 -15.24 -2.20
C PRO A 24 7.27 -14.25 -2.89
N ARG A 25 6.86 -14.64 -4.09
CA ARG A 25 6.05 -13.82 -4.97
C ARG A 25 4.61 -14.26 -4.92
N ALA A 26 3.71 -13.28 -4.89
CA ALA A 26 2.27 -13.50 -4.94
C ALA A 26 1.70 -12.82 -6.17
N THR A 27 0.80 -13.52 -6.86
CA THR A 27 0.03 -12.92 -7.95
C THR A 27 -1.18 -12.22 -7.37
N ILE A 28 -1.30 -10.92 -7.64
CA ILE A 28 -2.44 -10.10 -7.24
C ILE A 28 -3.04 -9.39 -8.45
N ARG A 29 -4.29 -8.98 -8.34
CA ARG A 29 -4.93 -8.06 -9.28
C ARG A 29 -5.55 -6.92 -8.48
N ILE A 30 -5.17 -5.70 -8.80
CA ILE A 30 -5.67 -4.48 -8.13
C ILE A 30 -6.71 -3.86 -9.06
N GLU A 31 -7.95 -3.74 -8.60
CA GLU A 31 -8.97 -3.02 -9.36
C GLU A 31 -8.75 -1.50 -9.22
N PRO A 32 -8.85 -0.73 -10.32
CA PRO A 32 -8.77 0.72 -10.26
C PRO A 32 -9.99 1.30 -9.53
N LEU A 33 -9.79 2.34 -8.72
CA LEU A 33 -10.85 2.92 -7.91
C LEU A 33 -11.55 4.09 -8.63
N HIS A 34 -10.76 4.92 -9.32
CA HIS A 34 -11.21 6.08 -10.10
C HIS A 34 -10.59 6.07 -11.51
N GLY A 35 -10.22 4.89 -12.01
CA GLY A 35 -9.60 4.71 -13.32
C GLY A 35 -8.07 4.90 -13.34
N GLU A 36 -7.42 4.83 -12.17
CA GLU A 36 -5.96 4.92 -12.08
C GLU A 36 -5.31 3.71 -12.76
N ALA A 37 -4.37 3.94 -13.68
CA ALA A 37 -3.67 2.87 -14.37
C ALA A 37 -2.65 2.12 -13.48
N TYR A 38 -2.28 2.72 -12.34
CA TYR A 38 -1.30 2.17 -11.41
C TYR A 38 -1.72 2.41 -9.97
N TRP A 39 -1.42 1.45 -9.11
CA TRP A 39 -1.32 1.62 -7.68
C TRP A 39 0.12 2.02 -7.33
N GLU A 40 0.28 3.01 -6.46
CA GLU A 40 1.57 3.52 -6.02
C GLU A 40 1.67 3.43 -4.50
N GLY A 41 2.82 2.97 -4.00
CA GLY A 41 3.07 2.86 -2.57
C GLY A 41 4.49 2.43 -2.27
N GLY A 42 4.82 2.25 -0.99
CA GLY A 42 6.16 1.85 -0.60
C GLY A 42 6.23 1.09 0.70
N ILE A 43 7.27 0.25 0.82
CA ILE A 43 7.58 -0.51 2.02
C ILE A 43 9.08 -0.34 2.32
N ASN A 44 9.40 0.02 3.56
CA ASN A 44 10.77 0.17 4.06
C ASN A 44 11.68 1.03 3.14
N GLY A 45 11.16 2.16 2.64
CA GLY A 45 11.92 3.07 1.75
C GLY A 45 11.94 2.69 0.28
N HIS A 46 11.38 1.53 -0.10
CA HIS A 46 11.27 1.08 -1.49
C HIS A 46 9.91 1.44 -2.07
N PHE A 47 9.90 2.11 -3.23
CA PHE A 47 8.68 2.56 -3.90
C PHE A 47 8.30 1.62 -5.05
N PHE A 48 7.00 1.35 -5.17
CA PHE A 48 6.42 0.44 -6.14
C PHE A 48 5.36 1.15 -6.95
N ARG A 49 5.33 0.84 -8.25
CA ARG A 49 4.29 1.23 -9.17
C ARG A 49 3.73 -0.02 -9.82
N VAL A 50 2.53 -0.40 -9.43
CA VAL A 50 1.91 -1.69 -9.75
C VAL A 50 0.73 -1.46 -10.70
N PRO A 51 0.73 -2.04 -11.91
CA PRO A 51 -0.40 -1.91 -12.85
C PRO A 51 -1.72 -2.37 -12.24
N THR A 52 -2.81 -1.63 -12.51
CA THR A 52 -4.17 -2.01 -12.13
C THR A 52 -4.86 -2.78 -13.26
N GLY A 53 -5.93 -3.50 -12.94
CA GLY A 53 -6.79 -4.22 -13.90
C GLY A 53 -6.19 -5.50 -14.48
N VAL A 54 -4.89 -5.76 -14.26
CA VAL A 54 -4.19 -6.95 -14.74
C VAL A 54 -3.57 -7.73 -13.58
N PRO A 55 -3.47 -9.07 -13.68
CA PRO A 55 -2.70 -9.87 -12.74
C PRO A 55 -1.21 -9.52 -12.82
N VAL A 56 -0.59 -9.29 -11.66
CA VAL A 56 0.81 -8.90 -11.52
C VAL A 56 1.45 -9.65 -10.37
N GLU A 57 2.72 -9.96 -10.53
CA GLU A 57 3.51 -10.66 -9.53
C GLU A 57 4.29 -9.66 -8.68
N VAL A 58 4.08 -9.70 -7.36
CA VAL A 58 4.68 -8.78 -6.39
C VAL A 58 5.24 -9.54 -5.19
N PRO A 59 6.18 -8.94 -4.40
CA PRO A 59 6.59 -9.52 -3.13
C PRO A 59 5.39 -9.73 -2.20
N GLU A 60 5.39 -10.82 -1.43
CA GLU A 60 4.25 -11.18 -0.56
C GLU A 60 3.93 -10.09 0.47
N SER A 61 4.94 -9.45 1.05
CA SER A 61 4.80 -8.31 1.96
C SER A 61 4.01 -7.15 1.32
N LEU A 62 4.28 -6.85 0.04
CA LEU A 62 3.55 -5.83 -0.72
C LEU A 62 2.10 -6.26 -0.97
N ALA A 63 1.87 -7.52 -1.35
CA ALA A 63 0.52 -8.06 -1.52
C ALA A 63 -0.30 -7.96 -0.22
N ARG A 64 0.31 -8.30 0.93
CA ARG A 64 -0.31 -8.18 2.26
C ARG A 64 -0.62 -6.72 2.61
N LEU A 65 0.30 -5.79 2.31
CA LEU A 65 0.10 -4.36 2.53
C LEU A 65 -1.10 -3.84 1.72
N ILE A 66 -1.16 -4.17 0.43
CA ILE A 66 -2.26 -3.77 -0.45
C ILE A 66 -3.59 -4.33 0.06
N ALA A 67 -3.62 -5.62 0.41
CA ALA A 67 -4.82 -6.26 0.95
C ALA A 67 -5.29 -5.64 2.28
N ALA A 68 -4.35 -5.28 3.16
CA ALA A 68 -4.67 -4.60 4.42
C ALA A 68 -5.24 -3.20 4.18
N GLY A 69 -4.65 -2.43 3.25
CA GLY A 69 -5.14 -1.12 2.86
C GLY A 69 -6.57 -1.17 2.32
N GLU A 70 -6.88 -2.17 1.50
CA GLU A 70 -8.23 -2.35 0.96
C GLU A 70 -9.26 -2.67 2.06
N ARG A 71 -8.91 -3.52 3.04
CA ARG A 71 -9.78 -3.80 4.19
C ARG A 71 -10.11 -2.54 4.99
N VAL A 72 -9.11 -1.69 5.23
CA VAL A 72 -9.31 -0.40 5.93
C VAL A 72 -10.21 0.51 5.11
N ARG A 73 -10.03 0.55 3.79
CA ARG A 73 -10.86 1.36 2.89
C ARG A 73 -12.33 0.92 2.93
N VAL A 74 -12.59 -0.37 2.81
CA VAL A 74 -13.95 -0.94 2.90
C VAL A 74 -14.59 -0.61 4.26
N ALA A 75 -13.89 -0.87 5.36
CA ALA A 75 -14.39 -0.57 6.70
C ALA A 75 -14.67 0.94 6.90
N SER A 76 -13.85 1.81 6.31
CA SER A 76 -14.04 3.26 6.36
C SER A 76 -15.26 3.70 5.53
N ALA A 77 -15.46 3.09 4.36
CA ALA A 77 -16.61 3.36 3.51
C ALA A 77 -17.93 2.92 4.19
N GLU A 78 -17.94 1.75 4.83
CA GLU A 78 -19.08 1.25 5.61
C GLU A 78 -19.42 2.20 6.76
N ARG A 79 -18.40 2.69 7.49
CA ARG A 79 -18.59 3.65 8.58
C ARG A 79 -19.17 4.99 8.12
N LEU A 80 -18.80 5.47 6.93
CA LEU A 80 -19.24 6.76 6.38
C LEU A 80 -20.57 6.68 5.60
N SER A 81 -20.99 5.48 5.20
CA SER A 81 -22.24 5.23 4.47
C SER A 81 -23.50 5.84 5.12
N PRO A 82 -23.70 5.79 6.45
CA PRO A 82 -24.84 6.42 7.12
C PRO A 82 -24.85 7.95 6.98
N TYR A 83 -23.69 8.59 7.04
CA TYR A 83 -23.54 10.05 6.91
C TYR A 83 -23.77 10.55 5.48
N ARG A 84 -23.60 9.70 4.47
CA ARG A 84 -23.92 10.03 3.06
C ARG A 84 -25.42 9.94 2.75
N ARG A 85 -26.18 9.09 3.45
CA ARG A 85 -27.62 8.87 3.20
C ARG A 85 -28.53 9.80 4.01
N GLY A 86 -28.10 10.27 5.18
CA GLY A 86 -28.78 11.31 5.94
C GLY A 86 -28.26 12.67 5.54
N GLY A 87 -28.96 13.38 4.64
CA GLY A 87 -28.59 14.73 4.18
C GLY A 87 -28.08 15.59 5.34
N GLY A 88 -26.82 16.01 5.23
CA GLY A 88 -26.14 16.78 6.27
C GLY A 88 -27.00 17.95 6.72
N ARG A 89 -27.26 18.04 8.02
CA ARG A 89 -27.88 19.23 8.59
C ARG A 89 -26.92 20.39 8.31
N ARG A 90 -27.30 21.31 7.41
CA ARG A 90 -26.59 22.58 7.19
C ARG A 90 -26.43 23.26 8.56
N VAL A 91 -25.19 23.41 9.01
CA VAL A 91 -24.87 24.30 10.13
C VAL A 91 -24.87 25.70 9.52
N GLY A 92 -25.96 26.42 9.76
CA GLY A 92 -26.08 27.86 9.54
C GLY A 92 -25.91 28.59 10.86
#